data_AF-A0AAV6LRD6-F1
#
_entry.id   AF-A0AAV6LRD6-F1
#
_cell.length_a   1.000
_cell.length_b   1.000
_cell.length_c   1.000
_cell.angle_alpha   90.00
_cell.angle_beta   90.00
_cell.angle_gamma   90.00
#
_symmetry.space_group_name_H-M   'P 1'
#
loop_
_entity.id
_entity.type
_entity.pdbx_description
1 polymer ?
#
loop_
_entity_poly.entity_id
_entity_poly.type
_entity_poly.pdbx_seq_one_letter_code
_entity_poly.pdbx_strand_id
1 'polypeptide(L)'
;MNNGPAETVVCRIFFYVNRSGNGQLTLRELKRGNLIAAMQHADEEKDINKILRYFSYEHFYVIYCIFWELDTDHDFLIDKENLIRYGNHALTYRIIGRIFSQVPRNFSSNIEGKMAYDDFVYFVLAEEDKSSEPSLEYWFKCIDLDGNGVITVNEMQYFYEEQFHRIECMSQEPILFEDILCQIVDMIKPEREDYITLRDFKGCKLSGHIFNILFNLNKFMAFETRDPFLIRQEREDPSLTDWDRFAHREYIRLSIEEEGDKNEGIEVWKRSVEAPF
;
A
#
# COMPACT_ATOMS: atom_id res chain seq x y z
N MET A 1 -1.30 21.89 -16.24
CA MET A 1 -0.24 20.88 -16.42
C MET A 1 -0.04 20.24 -15.06
N ASN A 2 -0.67 19.08 -14.82
CA ASN A 2 -0.42 18.33 -13.59
C ASN A 2 1.00 17.77 -13.71
N ASN A 3 1.92 18.27 -12.88
CA ASN A 3 3.26 17.72 -12.79
C ASN A 3 3.19 16.45 -11.94
N GLY A 4 2.58 15.39 -12.48
CA GLY A 4 2.36 14.10 -11.78
C GLY A 4 3.58 13.63 -10.98
N PRO A 5 4.80 13.59 -11.56
CA PRO A 5 6.01 13.21 -10.82
C PRO A 5 6.30 14.11 -9.60
N ALA A 6 6.15 15.43 -9.75
CA ALA A 6 6.42 16.36 -8.66
C ALA A 6 5.39 16.24 -7.53
N GLU A 7 4.12 16.02 -7.88
CA GLU A 7 3.04 15.79 -6.92
C GLU A 7 3.26 14.51 -6.11
N THR A 8 3.64 13.41 -6.77
CA THR A 8 3.99 12.14 -6.09
C THR A 8 5.19 12.32 -5.16
N VAL A 9 6.22 13.04 -5.59
CA VAL A 9 7.39 13.33 -4.73
C VAL A 9 6.96 14.10 -3.48
N VAL A 10 6.13 15.15 -3.63
CA VAL A 10 5.60 15.92 -2.49
C VAL A 10 4.80 15.01 -1.56
N CYS A 11 3.89 14.18 -2.10
CA CYS A 11 3.10 13.25 -1.30
C CYS A 11 3.98 12.27 -0.52
N ARG A 12 4.99 11.66 -1.17
CA ARG A 12 5.95 10.77 -0.52
C ARG A 12 6.73 11.48 0.59
N ILE A 13 7.16 12.71 0.37
CA ILE A 13 7.85 13.51 1.40
C ILE A 13 6.95 13.71 2.60
N PHE A 14 5.72 14.17 2.40
CA PHE A 14 4.80 14.45 3.50
C PHE A 14 4.37 13.17 4.24
N PHE A 15 4.15 12.08 3.51
CA PHE A 15 3.82 10.77 4.09
C PHE A 15 4.86 10.30 5.11
N TYR A 16 6.14 10.40 4.78
CA TYR A 16 7.21 9.95 5.68
C TYR A 16 7.67 11.01 6.69
N VAL A 17 7.68 12.31 6.31
CA VAL A 17 8.30 13.36 7.12
C VAL A 17 7.29 14.16 7.96
N ASN A 18 6.09 14.46 7.45
CA ASN A 18 5.08 15.25 8.17
C ASN A 18 4.28 14.39 9.15
N ARG A 19 4.92 13.96 10.24
CA ARG A 19 4.33 13.13 11.28
C ARG A 19 3.16 13.79 12.02
N SER A 20 3.05 15.12 12.03
CA SER A 20 1.87 15.79 12.61
C SER A 20 0.62 15.73 11.74
N GLY A 21 0.73 15.35 10.45
CA GLY A 21 -0.40 15.22 9.54
C GLY A 21 -1.17 16.53 9.27
N ASN A 22 -0.57 17.68 9.57
CA ASN A 22 -1.19 19.01 9.46
C ASN A 22 -0.92 19.71 8.11
N GLY A 23 -0.24 19.03 7.18
CA GLY A 23 0.11 19.59 5.88
C GLY A 23 1.20 20.68 5.96
N GLN A 24 1.90 20.81 7.08
CA GLN A 24 2.95 21.80 7.28
C GLN A 24 4.20 21.14 7.87
N LEU A 25 5.27 21.04 7.07
CA LEU A 25 6.55 20.50 7.52
C LEU A 25 7.24 21.46 8.49
N THR A 26 7.35 21.05 9.74
CA THR A 26 8.07 21.81 10.76
C THR A 26 9.59 21.61 10.67
N LEU A 27 10.37 22.57 11.17
CA LEU A 27 11.83 22.42 11.27
C LEU A 27 12.23 21.19 12.10
N ARG A 28 11.43 20.83 13.10
CA ARG A 28 11.68 19.65 13.95
C ARG A 28 11.52 18.35 13.17
N GLU A 29 10.47 18.24 12.35
CA GLU A 29 10.25 17.08 11.47
C GLU A 29 11.34 17.00 10.41
N LEU A 30 11.68 18.13 9.77
CA LEU A 30 12.74 18.19 8.77
C LEU A 30 14.09 17.71 9.34
N LYS A 31 14.45 18.14 10.55
CA LYS A 31 15.70 17.73 11.22
C LYS A 31 15.73 16.27 11.66
N ARG A 32 14.57 15.67 11.92
CA ARG A 32 14.45 14.26 12.35
C ARG A 32 14.31 13.30 11.16
N GLY A 33 13.75 13.77 10.06
CA GLY A 33 13.63 13.02 8.82
C GLY A 33 14.96 12.93 8.06
N ASN A 34 14.88 12.38 6.85
CA ASN A 34 16.04 12.16 5.98
C ASN A 34 15.94 12.91 4.64
N LEU A 35 15.03 13.90 4.53
CA LEU A 35 14.80 14.65 3.30
C LEU A 35 16.06 15.39 2.81
N ILE A 36 16.77 16.07 3.70
CA ILE A 36 17.98 16.82 3.32
C ILE A 36 19.07 15.87 2.81
N ALA A 37 19.26 14.72 3.47
CA ALA A 37 20.21 13.71 3.02
C ALA A 37 19.80 13.11 1.66
N ALA A 38 18.49 12.90 1.43
CA ALA A 38 17.99 12.44 0.13
C ALA A 38 18.19 13.49 -0.98
N MET A 39 18.01 14.78 -0.67
CA MET A 39 18.30 15.87 -1.61
C MET A 39 19.79 15.95 -1.96
N GLN A 40 20.68 15.84 -0.96
CA GLN A 40 22.13 15.80 -1.20
C GLN A 40 22.54 14.61 -2.05
N HIS A 41 21.97 13.43 -1.78
CA HIS A 41 22.20 12.26 -2.63
C HIS A 41 21.71 12.48 -4.07
N ALA A 42 20.60 13.22 -4.25
CA ALA A 42 20.08 13.58 -5.56
C ALA A 42 20.95 14.57 -6.35
N ASP A 43 21.75 15.39 -5.66
CA ASP A 43 22.72 16.27 -6.32
C ASP A 43 23.96 15.49 -6.85
N GLU A 44 24.26 14.33 -6.26
CA GLU A 44 25.46 13.54 -6.56
C GLU A 44 25.19 12.38 -7.54
N GLU A 45 24.07 11.67 -7.36
CA GLU A 45 23.71 10.51 -8.16
C GLU A 45 23.02 10.91 -9.47
N LYS A 46 23.55 10.42 -10.59
CA LYS A 46 23.07 10.79 -11.93
C LYS A 46 21.80 10.04 -12.33
N ASP A 47 21.64 8.84 -11.78
CA ASP A 47 20.48 8.00 -12.04
C ASP A 47 19.43 8.20 -10.95
N ILE A 48 18.35 8.90 -11.31
CA ILE A 48 17.28 9.25 -10.37
C ILE A 48 16.63 8.03 -9.71
N ASN A 49 16.63 6.88 -10.38
CA ASN A 49 16.02 5.65 -9.88
C ASN A 49 16.81 5.00 -8.74
N LYS A 50 18.09 5.33 -8.58
CA LYS A 50 18.88 4.92 -7.41
C LYS A 50 18.55 5.72 -6.15
N ILE A 51 17.82 6.84 -6.29
CA ILE A 51 17.40 7.66 -5.16
C ILE A 51 15.98 7.25 -4.77
N LEU A 52 15.88 6.05 -4.17
CA LEU A 52 14.60 5.43 -3.79
C LEU A 52 13.77 6.30 -2.83
N ARG A 53 14.45 7.04 -1.95
CA ARG A 53 13.82 8.00 -1.03
C ARG A 53 13.29 9.19 -1.81
N TYR A 54 11.96 9.26 -1.89
CA TYR A 54 11.17 10.35 -2.48
C TYR A 54 11.26 10.48 -3.99
N PHE A 55 12.46 10.43 -4.58
CA PHE A 55 12.73 10.95 -5.92
C PHE A 55 12.72 9.93 -7.06
N SER A 56 12.81 8.64 -6.78
CA SER A 56 12.80 7.57 -7.81
C SER A 56 11.63 7.73 -8.79
N TYR A 57 11.96 7.78 -10.08
CA TYR A 57 10.99 7.88 -11.16
C TYR A 57 10.25 6.55 -11.36
N GLU A 58 10.93 5.41 -11.18
CA GLU A 58 10.28 4.09 -11.16
C GLU A 58 9.14 4.02 -10.14
N HIS A 59 9.35 4.57 -8.95
CA HIS A 59 8.31 4.60 -7.92
C HIS A 59 7.11 5.47 -8.35
N PHE A 60 7.36 6.64 -8.94
CA PHE A 60 6.29 7.46 -9.52
C PHE A 60 5.52 6.68 -10.60
N TYR A 61 6.26 6.03 -11.51
CA TYR A 61 5.70 5.32 -12.65
C TYR A 61 4.72 4.23 -12.19
N VAL A 62 5.15 3.39 -11.25
CA VAL A 62 4.31 2.32 -10.68
C VAL A 62 3.05 2.88 -10.05
N ILE A 63 3.16 3.92 -9.21
CA ILE A 63 1.97 4.53 -8.56
C ILE A 63 1.01 5.06 -9.62
N TYR A 64 1.52 5.74 -10.63
CA TYR A 64 0.71 6.31 -11.71
C TYR A 64 0.03 5.23 -12.55
N CYS A 65 0.74 4.16 -12.93
CA CYS A 65 0.17 3.05 -13.69
C CYS A 65 -0.96 2.36 -12.93
N ILE A 66 -0.76 2.05 -11.64
CA ILE A 66 -1.82 1.41 -10.84
C ILE A 66 -3.03 2.34 -10.72
N PHE A 67 -2.82 3.63 -10.50
CA PHE A 67 -3.93 4.60 -10.49
C PHE A 67 -4.68 4.60 -11.82
N TRP A 68 -3.95 4.66 -12.93
CA TRP A 68 -4.50 4.71 -14.28
C TRP A 68 -5.29 3.43 -14.63
N GLU A 69 -4.82 2.26 -14.19
CA GLU A 69 -5.54 0.99 -14.37
C GLU A 69 -6.88 0.96 -13.61
N LEU A 70 -6.96 1.63 -12.46
CA LEU A 70 -8.18 1.69 -11.65
C LEU A 70 -9.19 2.74 -12.13
N ASP A 71 -8.69 3.90 -12.58
CA ASP A 71 -9.47 5.03 -13.12
C ASP A 71 -9.94 4.74 -14.55
N THR A 72 -10.97 3.91 -14.66
CA THR A 72 -11.45 3.39 -15.96
C THR A 72 -12.24 4.40 -16.79
N ASP A 73 -12.81 5.43 -16.17
CA ASP A 73 -13.50 6.53 -16.87
C ASP A 73 -12.60 7.75 -17.11
N HIS A 74 -11.36 7.70 -16.62
CA HIS A 74 -10.32 8.69 -16.83
C HIS A 74 -10.73 10.10 -16.37
N ASP A 75 -11.51 10.16 -15.28
CA ASP A 75 -11.91 11.42 -14.64
C ASP A 75 -10.86 11.93 -13.63
N PHE A 76 -9.76 11.18 -13.48
CA PHE A 76 -8.66 11.43 -12.55
C PHE A 76 -9.10 11.33 -11.08
N LEU A 77 -10.13 10.52 -10.80
CA LEU A 77 -10.65 10.22 -9.48
C LEU A 77 -10.93 8.72 -9.34
N ILE A 78 -10.79 8.22 -8.11
CA ILE A 78 -11.05 6.83 -7.77
C ILE A 78 -12.26 6.78 -6.83
N ASP A 79 -13.32 6.09 -7.24
CA ASP A 79 -14.40 5.73 -6.32
C ASP A 79 -14.18 4.36 -5.66
N LYS A 80 -15.15 3.98 -4.83
CA LYS A 80 -15.12 2.73 -4.07
C LYS A 80 -15.05 1.51 -5.00
N GLU A 81 -15.79 1.51 -6.10
CA GLU A 81 -15.86 0.40 -7.04
C GLU A 81 -14.54 0.27 -7.82
N ASN A 82 -13.90 1.41 -8.12
CA ASN A 82 -12.54 1.40 -8.65
C ASN A 82 -11.58 0.75 -7.65
N LEU A 83 -11.52 1.23 -6.40
CA LEU A 83 -10.54 0.74 -5.41
C LEU A 83 -10.76 -0.72 -5.01
N ILE A 84 -11.99 -1.24 -5.05
CA ILE A 84 -12.29 -2.67 -4.83
C ILE A 84 -11.51 -3.58 -5.77
N ARG A 85 -11.12 -3.12 -6.96
CA ARG A 85 -10.35 -3.91 -7.94
C ARG A 85 -8.84 -3.94 -7.62
N TYR A 86 -8.36 -3.06 -6.73
CA TYR A 86 -6.94 -2.96 -6.37
C TYR A 86 -6.36 -4.33 -5.96
N GLY A 87 -5.20 -4.67 -6.55
CA GLY A 87 -4.48 -5.90 -6.23
C GLY A 87 -5.30 -7.17 -6.49
N ASN A 88 -6.15 -7.18 -7.52
CA ASN A 88 -7.10 -8.26 -7.81
C ASN A 88 -8.02 -8.54 -6.60
N HIS A 89 -8.74 -7.51 -6.17
CA HIS A 89 -9.64 -7.57 -5.02
C HIS A 89 -8.91 -7.93 -3.72
N ALA A 90 -7.69 -7.46 -3.48
CA ALA A 90 -6.91 -7.86 -2.31
C ALA A 90 -7.60 -7.49 -0.98
N LEU A 91 -8.22 -6.31 -0.92
CA LEU A 91 -8.77 -5.71 0.29
C LEU A 91 -10.25 -6.04 0.52
N THR A 92 -10.65 -6.17 1.79
CA THR A 92 -12.05 -6.36 2.18
C THR A 92 -12.92 -5.11 1.95
N TYR A 93 -14.21 -5.30 1.75
CA TYR A 93 -15.19 -4.21 1.63
C TYR A 93 -15.27 -3.38 2.91
N ARG A 94 -15.16 -4.00 4.10
CA ARG A 94 -15.11 -3.30 5.39
C ARG A 94 -13.95 -2.31 5.44
N ILE A 95 -12.72 -2.71 5.09
CA ILE A 95 -11.57 -1.79 5.17
C ILE A 95 -11.64 -0.70 4.09
N ILE A 96 -12.09 -1.02 2.88
CA ILE A 96 -12.32 -0.03 1.82
C ILE A 96 -13.36 0.99 2.28
N GLY A 97 -14.42 0.54 2.96
CA GLY A 97 -15.41 1.43 3.56
C GLY A 97 -14.81 2.43 4.55
N ARG A 98 -13.83 2.02 5.36
CA ARG A 98 -13.12 2.92 6.30
C ARG A 98 -12.27 3.96 5.58
N ILE A 99 -11.60 3.57 4.50
CA ILE A 99 -10.83 4.49 3.64
C ILE A 99 -11.74 5.56 3.05
N PHE A 100 -12.86 5.18 2.42
CA PHE A 100 -13.81 6.11 1.82
C PHE A 100 -14.65 6.90 2.83
N SER A 101 -14.71 6.43 4.08
CA SER A 101 -15.20 7.23 5.21
C SER A 101 -14.16 8.27 5.69
N GLN A 102 -13.01 8.37 5.02
CA GLN A 102 -11.95 9.35 5.27
C GLN A 102 -11.37 9.30 6.69
N VAL A 103 -11.52 8.15 7.35
CA VAL A 103 -11.01 7.91 8.71
C VAL A 103 -9.49 8.08 8.82
N PRO A 104 -8.67 7.46 7.94
CA PRO A 104 -7.21 7.61 8.08
C PRO A 104 -6.75 9.03 7.75
N ARG A 105 -7.42 9.66 6.79
CA ARG A 105 -7.10 10.97 6.21
C ARG A 105 -8.31 11.51 5.43
N ASN A 106 -8.55 12.82 5.52
CA ASN A 106 -9.49 13.54 4.65
C ASN A 106 -8.96 13.60 3.22
N PHE A 107 -9.84 13.30 2.25
CA PHE A 107 -9.53 13.43 0.85
C PHE A 107 -9.35 14.91 0.46
N SER A 108 -8.44 15.16 -0.47
CA SER A 108 -8.22 16.47 -1.09
C SER A 108 -9.32 16.80 -2.11
N SER A 109 -9.97 15.77 -2.65
CA SER A 109 -11.11 15.89 -3.57
C SER A 109 -12.30 16.57 -2.90
N ASN A 110 -12.89 17.53 -3.62
CA ASN A 110 -14.13 18.19 -3.20
C ASN A 110 -15.40 17.41 -3.64
N ILE A 111 -15.23 16.24 -4.26
CA ILE A 111 -16.33 15.41 -4.74
C ILE A 111 -16.56 14.26 -3.76
N GLU A 112 -17.79 14.14 -3.26
CA GLU A 112 -18.16 13.12 -2.30
C GLU A 112 -17.91 11.71 -2.85
N GLY A 113 -17.29 10.86 -2.02
CA GLY A 113 -17.00 9.47 -2.38
C GLY A 113 -15.93 9.28 -3.46
N LYS A 114 -15.21 10.34 -3.85
CA LYS A 114 -14.14 10.31 -4.86
C LYS A 114 -12.80 10.64 -4.22
N MET A 115 -11.83 9.75 -4.38
CA MET A 115 -10.43 9.90 -3.95
C MET A 115 -9.62 10.53 -5.10
N ALA A 116 -8.83 11.57 -4.81
CA ALA A 116 -7.93 12.15 -5.80
C ALA A 116 -6.60 11.39 -5.90
N TYR A 117 -5.79 11.71 -6.92
CA TYR A 117 -4.49 11.07 -7.12
C TYR A 117 -3.54 11.18 -5.92
N ASP A 118 -3.46 12.35 -5.28
CA ASP A 118 -2.62 12.55 -4.09
C ASP A 118 -3.08 11.68 -2.90
N ASP A 119 -4.39 11.55 -2.68
CA ASP A 119 -4.95 10.65 -1.67
C ASP A 119 -4.64 9.18 -1.98
N PHE A 120 -4.70 8.80 -3.27
CA PHE A 120 -4.31 7.47 -3.72
C PHE A 120 -2.83 7.18 -3.47
N VAL A 121 -1.94 8.16 -3.67
CA VAL A 121 -0.51 8.02 -3.34
C VAL A 121 -0.33 7.66 -1.85
N TYR A 122 -1.08 8.28 -0.94
CA TYR A 122 -1.04 7.92 0.48
C TYR A 122 -1.55 6.50 0.73
N PHE A 123 -2.65 6.13 0.08
CA PHE A 123 -3.22 4.78 0.18
C PHE A 123 -2.22 3.71 -0.27
N VAL A 124 -1.63 3.84 -1.47
CA VAL A 124 -0.76 2.81 -2.04
C VAL A 124 0.53 2.64 -1.23
N LEU A 125 1.11 3.75 -0.74
CA LEU A 125 2.27 3.70 0.16
C LEU A 125 1.91 3.00 1.48
N ALA A 126 0.72 3.29 2.03
CA ALA A 126 0.25 2.66 3.26
C ALA A 126 -0.01 1.15 3.07
N GLU A 127 -0.58 0.78 1.93
CA GLU A 127 -0.98 -0.58 1.60
C GLU A 127 0.22 -1.49 1.30
N GLU A 128 1.19 -0.99 0.54
CA GLU A 128 2.33 -1.77 0.05
C GLU A 128 3.49 -1.88 1.04
N ASP A 129 3.64 -0.92 1.96
CA ASP A 129 4.53 -1.06 3.12
C ASP A 129 3.75 -0.82 4.41
N LYS A 130 2.99 -1.83 4.86
CA LYS A 130 2.21 -1.74 6.11
C LYS A 130 3.08 -1.67 7.36
N SER A 131 4.36 -2.00 7.27
CA SER A 131 5.29 -2.04 8.40
C SER A 131 5.90 -0.67 8.70
N SER A 132 5.86 0.26 7.74
CA SER A 132 6.33 1.62 7.96
C SER A 132 5.49 2.37 9.00
N GLU A 133 6.13 3.23 9.80
CA GLU A 133 5.46 4.01 10.84
C GLU A 133 4.23 4.83 10.37
N PRO A 134 4.21 5.51 9.20
CA PRO A 134 2.99 6.16 8.71
C PRO A 134 1.88 5.17 8.36
N SER A 135 2.22 4.01 7.80
CA SER A 135 1.23 2.98 7.46
C SER A 135 0.61 2.36 8.70
N LEU A 136 1.40 2.13 9.76
CA LEU A 136 0.89 1.67 11.04
C LEU A 136 -0.17 2.63 11.59
N GLU A 137 0.08 3.94 11.53
CA GLU A 137 -0.89 4.96 11.94
C GLU A 137 -2.13 5.00 11.03
N TYR A 138 -1.95 4.86 9.72
CA TYR A 138 -3.04 4.83 8.74
C TYR A 138 -4.00 3.68 9.04
N TRP A 139 -3.49 2.45 9.15
CA TRP A 139 -4.32 1.26 9.34
C TRP A 139 -4.85 1.12 10.76
N PHE A 140 -4.11 1.58 11.77
CA PHE A 140 -4.59 1.62 13.14
C PHE A 140 -5.88 2.45 13.25
N LYS A 141 -5.90 3.67 12.68
CA LYS A 141 -7.12 4.51 12.63
C LYS A 141 -8.26 3.82 11.90
N CYS A 142 -7.97 3.10 10.82
CA CYS A 142 -8.99 2.36 10.08
C CYS A 142 -9.62 1.25 10.93
N ILE A 143 -8.85 0.55 11.76
CA ILE A 143 -9.35 -0.56 12.58
C ILE A 143 -10.03 -0.08 13.86
N ASP A 144 -9.51 0.98 14.49
CA ASP A 144 -10.10 1.63 15.67
C ASP A 144 -11.46 2.24 15.30
N LEU A 145 -12.54 1.46 15.50
CA LEU A 145 -13.87 1.74 14.99
C LEU A 145 -14.51 2.91 15.75
N ASP A 146 -14.26 3.00 17.05
CA ASP A 146 -14.80 4.02 17.94
C ASP A 146 -13.85 5.22 18.15
N GLY A 147 -12.59 5.13 17.71
CA GLY A 147 -11.61 6.20 17.78
C GLY A 147 -11.02 6.40 19.17
N ASN A 148 -11.08 5.39 20.04
CA ASN A 148 -10.66 5.50 21.44
C ASN A 148 -9.13 5.33 21.62
N GLY A 149 -8.39 5.01 20.56
CA GLY A 149 -6.94 4.85 20.57
C GLY A 149 -6.45 3.45 20.96
N VAL A 150 -7.33 2.46 21.04
CA VAL A 150 -7.00 1.05 21.27
C VAL A 150 -7.76 0.14 20.31
N ILE A 151 -7.19 -1.02 19.99
CA ILE A 151 -7.84 -2.06 19.18
C ILE A 151 -8.21 -3.22 20.10
N THR A 152 -9.49 -3.52 20.14
CA THR A 152 -10.10 -4.58 20.96
C THR A 152 -10.32 -5.86 20.16
N VAL A 153 -10.60 -6.95 20.88
CA VAL A 153 -10.97 -8.25 20.28
C VAL A 153 -12.16 -8.12 19.34
N ASN A 154 -13.17 -7.31 19.70
CA ASN A 154 -14.38 -7.12 18.90
C ASN A 154 -14.07 -6.44 17.56
N GLU A 155 -13.17 -5.47 17.53
CA GLU A 155 -12.79 -4.77 16.30
C GLU A 155 -11.97 -5.69 15.38
N MET A 156 -11.05 -6.47 15.95
CA MET A 156 -10.32 -7.49 15.19
C MET A 156 -11.27 -8.52 14.59
N GLN A 157 -12.22 -9.03 15.38
CA GLN A 157 -13.23 -9.98 14.91
C GLN A 157 -14.07 -9.37 13.78
N TYR A 158 -14.49 -8.12 13.93
CA TYR A 158 -15.24 -7.41 12.90
C TYR A 158 -14.49 -7.38 11.56
N PHE A 159 -13.18 -7.12 11.51
CA PHE A 159 -12.50 -7.16 10.21
C PHE A 159 -12.28 -8.60 9.72
N TYR A 160 -11.91 -9.52 10.63
CA TYR A 160 -11.60 -10.90 10.27
C TYR A 160 -12.80 -11.71 9.76
N GLU A 161 -14.02 -11.44 10.24
CA GLU A 161 -15.24 -12.12 9.75
C GLU A 161 -15.38 -12.08 8.22
N GLU A 162 -15.05 -10.96 7.59
CA GLU A 162 -15.11 -10.87 6.14
C GLU A 162 -13.99 -11.69 5.47
N GLN A 163 -12.79 -11.69 6.05
CA GLN A 163 -11.67 -12.53 5.57
C GLN A 163 -12.01 -14.01 5.65
N PHE A 164 -12.62 -14.45 6.75
CA PHE A 164 -13.06 -15.83 6.96
C PHE A 164 -13.91 -16.32 5.77
N HIS A 165 -14.95 -15.56 5.41
CA HIS A 165 -15.81 -15.90 4.28
C HIS A 165 -15.08 -15.87 2.93
N ARG A 166 -14.14 -14.94 2.73
CA ARG A 166 -13.36 -14.89 1.48
C ARG A 166 -12.44 -16.10 1.31
N ILE A 167 -11.87 -16.61 2.40
CA ILE A 167 -11.07 -17.86 2.40
C ILE A 167 -11.95 -19.06 2.03
N GLU A 168 -13.17 -19.14 2.58
CA GLU A 168 -14.16 -20.17 2.20
C GLU A 168 -14.49 -20.13 0.71
N CYS A 169 -14.69 -18.93 0.15
CA CYS A 169 -14.95 -18.76 -1.29
C CYS A 169 -13.78 -19.22 -2.17
N MET A 170 -12.56 -19.22 -1.65
CA MET A 170 -11.37 -19.77 -2.32
C MET A 170 -11.21 -21.28 -2.16
N SER A 171 -12.19 -21.98 -1.56
CA SER A 171 -12.15 -23.41 -1.22
C SER A 171 -10.96 -23.79 -0.34
N GLN A 172 -10.52 -22.85 0.51
CA GLN A 172 -9.51 -23.09 1.53
C GLN A 172 -10.19 -23.23 2.90
N GLU A 173 -9.55 -23.97 3.81
CA GLU A 173 -10.05 -24.14 5.17
C GLU A 173 -9.77 -22.85 5.96
N PRO A 174 -10.82 -22.12 6.40
CA PRO A 174 -10.62 -20.90 7.16
C PRO A 174 -10.21 -21.20 8.60
N ILE A 175 -9.37 -20.34 9.17
CA ILE A 175 -8.92 -20.46 10.56
C ILE A 175 -9.97 -19.80 11.46
N LEU A 176 -10.30 -20.43 12.60
CA LEU A 176 -11.22 -19.84 13.57
C LEU A 176 -10.63 -18.56 14.17
N PHE A 177 -11.48 -17.60 14.51
CA PHE A 177 -11.02 -16.32 15.02
C PHE A 177 -10.25 -16.46 16.35
N GLU A 178 -10.59 -17.42 17.20
CA GLU A 178 -9.91 -17.69 18.45
C GLU A 178 -8.43 -18.07 18.25
N ASP A 179 -8.14 -18.87 17.21
CA ASP A 179 -6.78 -19.26 16.85
C ASP A 179 -6.00 -18.07 16.25
N ILE A 180 -6.66 -17.28 15.40
CA ILE A 180 -6.10 -16.04 14.86
C ILE A 180 -5.80 -15.03 15.97
N LEU A 181 -6.68 -14.88 16.95
CA LEU A 181 -6.48 -14.00 18.08
C LEU A 181 -5.24 -14.42 18.88
N CYS A 182 -5.08 -15.72 19.14
CA CYS A 182 -3.87 -16.25 19.79
C CYS A 182 -2.61 -15.93 18.97
N GLN A 183 -2.64 -16.15 17.66
CA GLN A 183 -1.53 -15.83 16.75
C GLN A 183 -1.18 -14.33 16.82
N ILE A 184 -2.17 -13.44 16.75
CA ILE A 184 -1.97 -11.98 16.82
C ILE A 184 -1.35 -11.60 18.17
N VAL A 185 -1.88 -12.11 19.28
CA VAL A 185 -1.36 -11.84 20.64
C VAL A 185 0.08 -12.33 20.79
N ASP A 186 0.40 -13.52 20.28
CA ASP A 186 1.76 -14.07 20.30
C ASP A 186 2.76 -13.25 19.47
N MET A 187 2.30 -12.69 18.34
CA MET A 187 3.10 -11.82 17.49
C MET A 187 3.36 -10.45 18.14
N ILE A 188 2.31 -9.79 18.64
CA ILE A 188 2.39 -8.40 19.10
C ILE A 188 2.84 -8.27 20.56
N LYS A 189 2.53 -9.26 21.40
CA LYS A 189 2.85 -9.30 22.84
C LYS A 189 2.49 -7.98 23.53
N PRO A 190 1.19 -7.62 23.56
CA PRO A 190 0.77 -6.29 23.96
C PRO A 190 1.10 -6.04 25.44
N GLU A 191 1.29 -4.77 25.81
CA GLU A 191 1.54 -4.38 27.22
C GLU A 191 0.37 -4.77 28.13
N ARG A 192 -0.85 -4.83 27.58
CA ARG A 192 -2.06 -5.29 28.26
C ARG A 192 -2.82 -6.30 27.41
N GLU A 193 -3.43 -7.29 28.05
CA GLU A 193 -4.12 -8.38 27.36
C GLU A 193 -5.51 -7.99 26.83
N ASP A 194 -6.12 -6.91 27.34
CA ASP A 194 -7.48 -6.51 26.99
C ASP A 194 -7.58 -5.70 25.70
N TYR A 195 -6.49 -5.07 25.26
CA TYR A 195 -6.45 -4.27 24.05
C TYR A 195 -5.03 -4.08 23.52
N ILE A 196 -4.92 -3.66 22.26
CA ILE A 196 -3.66 -3.37 21.58
C ILE A 196 -3.60 -1.88 21.24
N THR A 197 -2.51 -1.21 21.59
CA THR A 197 -2.30 0.21 21.26
C THR A 197 -1.45 0.38 20.01
N LEU A 198 -1.47 1.57 19.40
CA LEU A 198 -0.54 1.92 18.33
C LEU A 198 0.94 1.75 18.76
N ARG A 199 1.25 1.94 20.04
CA ARG A 199 2.61 1.74 20.57
C ARG A 199 3.03 0.27 20.48
N ASP A 200 2.10 -0.65 20.76
CA ASP A 200 2.35 -2.09 20.64
C ASP A 200 2.63 -2.45 19.17
N PHE A 201 1.84 -1.90 18.23
CA PHE A 201 2.09 -2.07 16.79
C PHE A 201 3.47 -1.51 16.39
N LYS A 202 3.84 -0.30 16.83
CA LYS A 202 5.17 0.27 16.53
C LYS A 202 6.33 -0.53 17.14
N GLY A 203 6.08 -1.31 18.20
CA GLY A 203 7.06 -2.20 18.82
C GLY A 203 7.21 -3.55 18.13
N CYS A 204 6.27 -3.94 17.25
CA CYS A 204 6.21 -5.26 16.64
C CYS A 204 6.65 -5.24 15.17
N LYS A 205 7.61 -6.10 14.81
CA LYS A 205 8.10 -6.23 13.44
C LYS A 205 7.11 -6.89 12.49
N LEU A 206 6.11 -7.59 13.03
CA LEU A 206 5.09 -8.33 12.26
C LEU A 206 3.77 -7.55 12.16
N SER A 207 3.74 -6.28 12.56
CA SER A 207 2.52 -5.47 12.56
C SER A 207 1.88 -5.32 11.20
N GLY A 208 2.67 -5.18 10.13
CA GLY A 208 2.13 -5.16 8.77
C GLY A 208 1.40 -6.46 8.42
N HIS A 209 1.87 -7.60 8.92
CA HIS A 209 1.23 -8.88 8.71
C HIS A 209 -0.10 -9.01 9.49
N ILE A 210 -0.18 -8.49 10.72
CA ILE A 210 -1.44 -8.46 11.50
C ILE A 210 -2.54 -7.75 10.70
N PHE A 211 -2.23 -6.63 10.05
CA PHE A 211 -3.18 -5.94 9.19
C PHE A 211 -3.59 -6.77 7.96
N ASN A 212 -2.67 -7.52 7.37
CA ASN A 212 -3.00 -8.42 6.27
C ASN A 212 -3.96 -9.53 6.70
N ILE A 213 -3.75 -10.14 7.88
CA ILE A 213 -4.68 -11.14 8.45
C ILE A 213 -6.10 -10.58 8.48
N LEU A 214 -6.25 -9.35 8.95
CA LEU A 214 -7.55 -8.72 9.18
C LEU A 214 -8.26 -8.30 7.89
N PHE A 215 -7.55 -7.89 6.83
CA PHE A 215 -8.23 -7.29 5.68
C PHE A 215 -7.53 -7.38 4.31
N ASN A 216 -6.36 -8.00 4.18
CA ASN A 216 -5.71 -8.25 2.88
C ASN A 216 -5.47 -9.74 2.67
N LEU A 217 -6.38 -10.38 1.93
CA LEU A 217 -6.36 -11.81 1.68
C LEU A 217 -5.10 -12.27 0.93
N ASN A 218 -4.72 -11.56 -0.13
CA ASN A 218 -3.61 -11.99 -0.99
C ASN A 218 -2.29 -12.01 -0.20
N LYS A 219 -2.01 -10.95 0.57
CA LYS A 219 -0.80 -10.86 1.41
C LYS A 219 -0.88 -11.78 2.63
N PHE A 220 -2.08 -12.04 3.17
CA PHE A 220 -2.26 -13.02 4.24
C PHE A 220 -1.91 -14.43 3.75
N MET A 221 -2.48 -14.86 2.63
CA MET A 221 -2.23 -16.19 2.06
C MET A 221 -0.78 -16.40 1.61
N ALA A 222 -0.15 -15.36 1.04
CA ALA A 222 1.27 -15.42 0.67
C ALA A 222 2.18 -15.65 1.88
N PHE A 223 1.83 -15.08 3.04
CA PHE A 223 2.58 -15.29 4.28
C PHE A 223 2.36 -16.69 4.86
N GLU A 224 1.11 -17.17 4.91
CA GLU A 224 0.77 -18.51 5.42
C GLU A 224 1.45 -19.62 4.62
N THR A 225 1.51 -19.46 3.30
CA THR A 225 2.18 -20.40 2.40
C THR A 225 3.71 -20.28 2.41
N ARG A 226 4.27 -19.32 3.16
CA ARG A 226 5.70 -19.01 3.23
C ARG A 226 6.35 -18.93 1.85
N ASP A 227 5.78 -18.09 0.98
CA ASP A 227 6.22 -17.97 -0.41
C ASP A 227 7.77 -17.90 -0.51
N PRO A 228 8.43 -18.92 -1.08
CA PRO A 228 9.88 -18.98 -1.16
C PRO A 228 10.49 -17.81 -1.95
N PHE A 229 9.73 -17.22 -2.88
CA PHE A 229 10.18 -16.08 -3.67
C PHE A 229 10.28 -14.82 -2.79
N LEU A 230 9.25 -14.50 -2.02
CA LEU A 230 9.25 -13.35 -1.10
C LEU A 230 10.36 -13.47 -0.05
N ILE A 231 10.52 -14.66 0.54
CA ILE A 231 11.55 -14.92 1.55
C ILE A 231 12.96 -14.75 0.99
N ARG A 232 13.22 -15.16 -0.26
CA ARG A 232 14.53 -14.95 -0.90
C ARG A 232 14.79 -13.47 -1.13
N GLN A 233 13.80 -12.75 -1.64
CA GLN A 233 13.93 -11.32 -1.95
C GLN A 233 14.21 -10.48 -0.70
N GLU A 234 13.56 -10.76 0.43
CA GLU A 234 13.85 -10.10 1.71
C GLU A 234 15.29 -10.31 2.19
N ARG A 235 15.88 -11.48 1.90
CA ARG A 235 17.24 -11.83 2.30
C ARG A 235 18.32 -11.25 1.40
N GLU A 236 18.02 -11.06 0.11
CA GLU A 236 19.00 -10.60 -0.88
C GLU A 236 19.44 -9.15 -0.63
N ASP A 237 18.51 -8.27 -0.25
CA ASP A 237 18.84 -6.90 0.14
C ASP A 237 18.03 -6.44 1.35
N PRO A 238 18.52 -6.66 2.58
CA PRO A 238 17.83 -6.23 3.80
C PRO A 238 17.68 -4.71 3.96
N SER A 239 18.32 -3.91 3.11
CA SER A 239 18.25 -2.45 3.20
C SER A 239 17.01 -1.84 2.54
N LEU A 240 16.37 -2.59 1.63
CA LEU A 240 15.15 -2.18 0.95
C LEU A 240 13.92 -2.30 1.85
N THR A 241 13.02 -1.32 1.75
CA THR A 241 11.69 -1.40 2.37
C THR A 241 10.76 -2.31 1.58
N ASP A 242 9.62 -2.68 2.18
CA ASP A 242 8.58 -3.44 1.47
C ASP A 242 8.07 -2.68 0.25
N TRP A 243 7.96 -1.34 0.36
CA TRP A 243 7.62 -0.45 -0.75
C TRP A 243 8.65 -0.54 -1.89
N ASP A 244 9.95 -0.45 -1.56
CA ASP A 244 10.99 -0.47 -2.59
C ASP A 244 10.99 -1.81 -3.36
N ARG A 245 10.78 -2.93 -2.65
CA ARG A 245 10.66 -4.26 -3.27
C ARG A 245 9.43 -4.39 -4.15
N PHE A 246 8.28 -3.90 -3.66
CA PHE A 246 7.03 -3.88 -4.42
C PHE A 246 7.21 -3.07 -5.70
N ALA A 247 7.65 -1.81 -5.58
CA ALA A 247 7.78 -0.90 -6.71
C ALA A 247 8.76 -1.44 -7.77
N HIS A 248 9.90 -2.01 -7.35
CA HIS A 248 10.83 -2.62 -8.30
C HIS A 248 10.22 -3.79 -9.08
N ARG A 249 9.49 -4.68 -8.39
CA ARG A 249 8.83 -5.84 -9.03
C ARG A 249 7.74 -5.40 -10.00
N GLU A 250 6.90 -4.46 -9.58
CA GLU A 250 5.82 -3.93 -10.42
C GLU A 250 6.38 -3.19 -11.63
N TYR A 251 7.44 -2.40 -11.45
CA TYR A 251 8.09 -1.71 -12.55
C TYR A 251 8.61 -2.69 -13.62
N ILE A 252 9.25 -3.79 -13.21
CA ILE A 252 9.68 -4.85 -14.13
C ILE A 252 8.48 -5.47 -14.84
N ARG A 253 7.40 -5.80 -14.10
CA ARG A 253 6.19 -6.39 -14.71
C ARG A 253 5.60 -5.48 -15.78
N LEU A 254 5.37 -4.21 -15.45
CA LEU A 254 4.80 -3.20 -16.35
C LEU A 254 5.69 -2.97 -17.58
N SER A 255 7.02 -2.93 -17.38
CA SER A 255 7.97 -2.77 -18.48
C SER A 255 7.92 -3.95 -19.47
N ILE A 256 7.77 -5.18 -18.97
CA ILE A 256 7.65 -6.39 -19.80
C ILE A 256 6.32 -6.41 -20.55
N GLU A 257 5.21 -6.07 -19.88
CA GLU A 257 3.88 -5.99 -20.49
C GLU A 257 3.87 -4.98 -21.65
N GLU A 258 4.48 -3.81 -21.47
CA GLU A 258 4.63 -2.82 -22.54
C GLU A 258 5.48 -3.29 -23.73
N GLU A 259 6.57 -4.03 -23.47
CA GLU A 259 7.38 -4.60 -24.54
C GLU A 259 6.63 -5.70 -25.30
N GLY A 260 5.83 -6.50 -24.59
CA GLY A 260 4.91 -7.49 -25.15
C GLY A 260 3.89 -6.85 -26.08
N ASP A 261 3.18 -5.82 -25.61
CA ASP A 261 2.17 -5.09 -26.39
C ASP A 261 2.76 -4.42 -27.64
N LYS A 262 3.99 -3.87 -27.54
CA LYS A 262 4.70 -3.32 -28.71
C LYS A 262 5.02 -4.41 -29.73
N ASN A 263 5.44 -5.59 -29.28
CA ASN A 263 5.74 -6.72 -30.16
C ASN A 263 4.48 -7.32 -30.78
N GLU A 264 3.38 -7.47 -30.03
CA GLU A 264 2.09 -7.90 -30.55
C GLU A 264 1.52 -6.89 -31.56
N GLY A 265 1.61 -5.59 -31.29
CA GLY A 265 1.23 -4.53 -32.23
C GLY A 265 2.04 -4.59 -33.53
N ILE A 266 3.33 -4.90 -33.46
CA ILE A 266 4.19 -5.11 -34.64
C ILE A 266 3.80 -6.39 -35.40
N GLU A 267 3.46 -7.49 -34.72
CA GLU A 267 3.00 -8.73 -35.37
C GLU A 267 1.62 -8.57 -36.04
N VAL A 268 0.68 -7.89 -35.39
CA VAL A 268 -0.65 -7.58 -35.95
C VAL A 268 -0.52 -6.66 -37.17
N TRP A 269 0.37 -5.66 -37.10
CA TRP A 269 0.69 -4.80 -38.25
C TRP A 269 1.32 -5.62 -39.39
N LYS A 270 2.30 -6.47 -39.10
CA LYS A 270 2.90 -7.36 -40.12
C LYS A 270 1.88 -8.30 -40.76
N ARG A 271 0.99 -8.93 -39.98
CA ARG A 271 -0.11 -9.77 -40.50
C ARG A 271 -1.10 -8.98 -41.36
N SER A 272 -1.33 -7.71 -41.04
CA SER A 272 -2.20 -6.82 -41.81
C SER A 272 -1.55 -6.33 -43.12
N VAL A 273 -0.22 -6.24 -43.16
CA VAL A 273 0.56 -5.88 -44.36
C VAL A 273 0.83 -7.09 -45.26
N GLU A 274 0.85 -8.31 -44.70
CA GLU A 274 1.04 -9.58 -45.43
C GLU A 274 -0.26 -10.24 -45.89
N ALA A 275 -1.43 -9.67 -45.56
CA ALA A 275 -2.71 -10.16 -46.08
C ALA A 275 -2.80 -9.92 -47.61
N PRO A 276 -2.87 -10.96 -48.46
CA PRO A 276 -3.08 -10.77 -49.87
C PRO A 276 -4.53 -10.33 -50.11
N PHE A 277 -4.71 -9.27 -50.91
CA PHE A 277 -5.99 -9.01 -51.58
C PHE A 277 -6.40 -10.18 -52.47
#